data_AF-A0A1E4B7N5-F1
#
_entry.id   AF-A0A1E4B7N5-F1
#
_cell.length_a   1.000
_cell.length_b   1.000
_cell.length_c   1.000
_cell.angle_alpha   90.00
_cell.angle_beta   90.00
_cell.angle_gamma   90.00
#
_symmetry.space_group_name_H-M   'P 1'
#
loop_
_entity.id
_entity.type
_entity.pdbx_description
1 polymer ?
#
loop_
_entity_poly.entity_id
_entity_poly.type
_entity_poly.pdbx_seq_one_letter_code
_entity_poly.pdbx_strand_id
1 'polypeptide(L)'
;MAALAVLYVHFVASRQPHFQSDFDQIWYGARALRLGQDPYSVIGPGREWGDWPWPLYYPLPALLPALPLSYLDVITARAIFASVSAGCFTFLVSRNGYSHLAALLSASLLFAVSFVQFAPLLACAAMSPAFGWVVSCKPNMGLAVLSTARSNKWLAVSVALSVALVLGSFALQPTWPMRWLEAIRGGEHFTPYALRPGGALLLLALMRWRRPEARWLAALSVMPGTPGVQEALILFTVPQSLRSILLLAIGTHFANFWVRPLDQFSTWMDYVNTGAMALLAFVYLPSLIAILRRPNEGEAPEWLEVAMLRIGAGLARARSRLASS
;
A
#
# COMPACT_ATOMS: atom_id res chain seq x y z
N MET A 1 -10.89 -17.85 -1.42
CA MET A 1 -9.59 -17.17 -1.42
C MET A 1 -8.71 -17.52 -0.22
N ALA A 2 -9.18 -17.36 1.03
CA ALA A 2 -8.39 -17.68 2.22
C ALA A 2 -7.72 -19.08 2.18
N ALA A 3 -8.48 -20.14 1.89
CA ALA A 3 -7.92 -21.49 1.75
C ALA A 3 -6.87 -21.62 0.63
N LEU A 4 -7.08 -20.97 -0.51
CA LEU A 4 -6.10 -20.97 -1.61
C LEU A 4 -4.81 -20.23 -1.23
N ALA A 5 -4.91 -19.14 -0.46
CA ALA A 5 -3.74 -18.42 0.05
C ALA A 5 -2.94 -19.30 1.03
N VAL A 6 -3.60 -20.03 1.93
CA VAL A 6 -2.94 -21.00 2.82
C VAL A 6 -2.18 -22.06 2.01
N LEU A 7 -2.87 -22.71 1.07
CA LEU A 7 -2.27 -23.76 0.24
C LEU A 7 -1.09 -23.24 -0.58
N TYR A 8 -1.22 -22.05 -1.16
CA TYR A 8 -0.17 -21.42 -1.95
C TYR A 8 1.06 -21.09 -1.10
N VAL A 9 0.88 -20.50 0.08
CA VAL A 9 2.00 -20.16 0.98
C VAL A 9 2.75 -21.41 1.44
N HIS A 10 2.04 -22.46 1.86
CA HIS A 10 2.68 -23.72 2.23
C HIS A 10 3.39 -24.39 1.05
N PHE A 11 2.77 -24.38 -0.14
CA PHE A 11 3.37 -24.91 -1.35
C PHE A 11 4.68 -24.20 -1.70
N VAL A 12 4.70 -22.86 -1.73
CA VAL A 12 5.92 -22.09 -2.01
C VAL A 12 6.98 -22.36 -0.94
N ALA A 13 6.63 -22.35 0.35
CA ALA A 13 7.56 -22.63 1.42
C ALA A 13 8.19 -24.02 1.31
N SER A 14 7.43 -25.04 0.87
CA SER A 14 7.95 -26.39 0.65
C SER A 14 8.94 -26.50 -0.53
N ARG A 15 8.79 -25.63 -1.54
CA ARG A 15 9.63 -25.61 -2.75
C ARG A 15 10.83 -24.68 -2.62
N GLN A 16 10.73 -23.66 -1.78
CA GLN A 16 11.74 -22.64 -1.56
C GLN A 16 11.90 -22.40 -0.06
N PRO A 17 12.53 -23.32 0.69
CA PRO A 17 12.64 -23.22 2.14
C PRO A 17 13.45 -22.00 2.60
N HIS A 18 14.33 -21.48 1.74
CA HIS A 18 15.11 -20.26 1.99
C HIS A 18 14.41 -18.97 1.56
N PHE A 19 13.20 -19.06 0.98
CA PHE A 19 12.45 -17.86 0.60
C PHE A 19 12.10 -17.04 1.84
N GLN A 20 12.45 -15.76 1.78
CA GLN A 20 12.17 -14.75 2.78
C GLN A 20 11.12 -13.78 2.24
N SER A 21 10.05 -13.57 3.01
CA SER A 21 8.99 -12.61 2.67
C SER A 21 9.16 -11.31 3.45
N ASP A 22 8.57 -10.21 2.99
CA ASP A 22 8.56 -8.94 3.74
C ASP A 22 7.93 -9.11 5.13
N PHE A 23 6.94 -10.00 5.26
CA PHE A 23 6.30 -10.30 6.55
C PHE A 23 7.24 -10.96 7.56
N ASP A 24 8.30 -11.62 7.12
CA ASP A 24 9.22 -12.26 8.06
C ASP A 24 9.95 -11.24 8.91
N GLN A 25 10.38 -10.11 8.34
CA GLN A 25 10.98 -9.03 9.13
C GLN A 25 10.01 -8.54 10.20
N ILE A 26 8.72 -8.47 9.86
CA ILE A 26 7.66 -8.11 10.79
C ILE A 26 7.47 -9.18 11.87
N TRP A 27 7.48 -10.46 11.50
CA TRP A 27 7.34 -11.58 12.43
C TRP A 27 8.55 -11.72 13.37
N TYR A 28 9.77 -11.62 12.82
CA TYR A 28 11.01 -11.61 13.60
C TYR A 28 11.07 -10.41 14.53
N GLY A 29 10.63 -9.23 14.09
CA GLY A 29 10.58 -8.03 14.92
C GLY A 29 9.55 -8.15 16.03
N ALA A 30 8.38 -8.71 15.73
CA ALA A 30 7.38 -9.03 16.75
C ALA A 30 7.92 -10.06 17.77
N ARG A 31 8.69 -11.06 17.31
CA ARG A 31 9.33 -12.04 18.19
C ARG A 31 10.42 -11.41 19.07
N ALA A 32 11.25 -10.53 18.53
CA ALA A 32 12.25 -9.77 19.29
C ALA A 32 11.58 -8.92 20.37
N LEU A 33 10.52 -8.18 20.02
CA LEU A 33 9.73 -7.42 21.00
C LEU A 33 9.16 -8.29 22.12
N ARG A 34 8.61 -9.46 21.78
CA ARG A 34 8.10 -10.42 22.77
C ARG A 34 9.18 -10.90 23.75
N LEU A 35 10.43 -10.95 23.30
CA LEU A 35 11.59 -11.32 24.12
C LEU A 35 12.23 -10.13 24.84
N GLY A 36 11.62 -8.94 24.78
CA GLY A 36 12.14 -7.73 25.42
C GLY A 36 13.34 -7.12 24.70
N GLN A 37 13.61 -7.51 23.45
CA GLN A 37 14.70 -6.97 22.63
C GLN A 37 14.22 -5.79 21.78
N ASP A 38 15.15 -4.91 21.41
CA ASP A 38 14.88 -3.85 20.44
C ASP A 38 14.93 -4.42 19.01
N PRO A 39 13.80 -4.49 18.28
CA PRO A 39 13.78 -5.06 16.93
C PRO A 39 14.68 -4.29 15.95
N TYR A 40 14.90 -2.99 16.18
CA TYR A 40 15.76 -2.15 15.33
C TYR A 40 17.26 -2.36 15.57
N SER A 41 17.67 -3.07 16.62
CA SER A 41 19.09 -3.44 16.83
C SER A 41 19.40 -4.85 16.36
N VAL A 42 18.39 -5.73 16.29
CA VAL A 42 18.60 -7.17 16.06
C VAL A 42 18.16 -7.67 14.68
N ILE A 43 17.42 -6.87 13.91
CA ILE A 43 17.05 -7.18 12.51
C ILE A 43 17.87 -6.33 11.55
N GLY A 44 18.43 -6.96 10.52
CA GLY A 44 19.16 -6.29 9.43
C GLY A 44 20.42 -7.05 9.00
N PRO A 45 21.29 -6.41 8.20
CA PRO A 45 22.48 -7.07 7.64
C PRO A 45 23.43 -7.56 8.73
N GLY A 46 23.73 -8.85 8.72
CA GLY A 46 24.65 -9.47 9.68
C GLY A 46 24.18 -9.45 11.13
N ARG A 47 22.86 -9.30 11.38
CA ARG A 47 22.29 -9.26 12.75
C ARG A 47 21.68 -10.59 13.16
N GLU A 48 21.40 -10.70 14.45
CA GLU A 48 20.98 -11.95 15.11
C GLU A 48 19.70 -12.57 14.51
N TRP A 49 18.70 -11.75 14.17
CA TRP A 49 17.40 -12.25 13.73
C TRP A 49 17.20 -12.07 12.23
N GLY A 50 17.66 -13.09 11.50
CA GLY A 50 17.56 -13.19 10.06
C GLY A 50 18.66 -12.40 9.36
N ASP A 51 19.35 -13.07 8.43
CA ASP A 51 20.29 -12.39 7.55
C ASP A 51 19.50 -11.66 6.46
N TRP A 52 19.27 -10.36 6.69
CA TRP A 52 18.51 -9.50 5.79
C TRP A 52 19.44 -8.52 5.08
N PRO A 53 19.31 -8.31 3.77
CA PRO A 53 20.11 -7.31 3.08
C PRO A 53 19.78 -5.85 3.48
N TRP A 54 18.72 -5.65 4.27
CA TRP A 54 18.20 -4.33 4.64
C TRP A 54 17.87 -4.24 6.13
N PRO A 55 17.98 -3.06 6.76
CA PRO A 55 17.48 -2.85 8.11
C PRO A 55 15.95 -2.95 8.15
N LEU A 56 15.38 -3.00 9.36
CA LEU A 56 13.93 -3.00 9.55
C LEU A 56 13.30 -1.66 9.14
N TYR A 57 12.76 -1.59 7.93
CA TYR A 57 12.09 -0.38 7.42
C TYR A 57 10.66 -0.19 7.93
N TYR A 58 10.05 -1.24 8.50
CA TYR A 58 8.72 -1.15 9.07
C TYR A 58 8.74 -0.39 10.41
N PRO A 59 7.79 0.54 10.63
CA PRO A 59 7.63 1.19 11.92
C PRO A 59 7.06 0.20 12.94
N LEU A 60 7.26 0.46 14.23
CA LEU A 60 6.84 -0.47 15.30
C LEU A 60 5.35 -0.83 15.28
N PRO A 61 4.40 0.08 14.96
CA PRO A 61 2.99 -0.27 14.79
C PRO A 61 2.75 -1.42 13.80
N ALA A 62 3.63 -1.65 12.81
CA ALA A 62 3.50 -2.78 11.89
C ALA A 62 3.75 -4.14 12.55
N LEU A 63 4.53 -4.17 13.64
CA LEU A 63 4.90 -5.38 14.36
C LEU A 63 3.78 -5.85 15.31
N LEU A 64 2.98 -4.92 15.83
CA LEU A 64 1.94 -5.22 16.82
C LEU A 64 0.93 -6.27 16.34
N PRO A 65 0.35 -6.17 15.12
CA PRO A 65 -0.54 -7.20 14.59
C PRO A 65 0.11 -8.58 14.45
N ALA A 66 1.44 -8.64 14.34
CA ALA A 66 2.20 -9.89 14.23
C ALA A 66 2.63 -10.47 15.59
N LEU A 67 2.51 -9.73 16.70
CA LEU A 67 2.80 -10.23 18.06
C LEU A 67 2.11 -11.57 18.38
N PRO A 68 0.79 -11.75 18.18
CA PRO A 68 0.16 -13.05 18.43
C PRO A 68 0.67 -14.15 17.48
N LEU A 69 1.08 -13.78 16.26
CA LEU A 69 1.62 -14.73 15.29
C LEU A 69 3.08 -15.11 15.57
N SER A 70 3.80 -14.32 16.37
CA SER A 70 5.19 -14.58 16.77
C SER A 70 5.38 -15.82 17.68
N TYR A 71 4.29 -16.40 18.16
CA TYR A 71 4.27 -17.66 18.91
C TYR A 71 4.24 -18.90 18.00
N LEU A 72 3.83 -18.73 16.75
CA LEU A 72 3.78 -19.78 15.74
C LEU A 72 5.08 -19.79 14.95
N ASP A 73 5.39 -20.88 14.25
CA ASP A 73 6.47 -20.86 13.27
C ASP A 73 6.17 -19.88 12.13
N VAL A 74 7.22 -19.38 11.47
CA VAL A 74 7.11 -18.31 10.46
C VAL A 74 6.22 -18.72 9.27
N ILE A 75 6.21 -20.00 8.88
CA ILE A 75 5.43 -20.46 7.72
C ILE A 75 3.94 -20.45 8.08
N THR A 76 3.59 -20.97 9.26
CA THR A 76 2.21 -20.92 9.75
C THR A 76 1.74 -19.47 9.94
N ALA A 77 2.59 -18.59 10.49
CA ALA A 77 2.30 -17.18 10.64
C ALA A 77 2.05 -16.48 9.30
N ARG A 78 2.89 -16.74 8.29
CA ARG A 78 2.71 -16.25 6.90
C ARG A 78 1.36 -16.71 6.33
N ALA A 79 1.04 -17.99 6.46
CA ALA A 79 -0.19 -18.58 5.90
C ALA A 79 -1.43 -17.95 6.54
N ILE A 80 -1.43 -17.76 7.86
CA ILE A 80 -2.52 -17.09 8.58
C ILE A 80 -2.65 -15.64 8.13
N PHE A 81 -1.56 -14.86 8.13
CA PHE A 81 -1.62 -13.46 7.76
C PHE A 81 -2.08 -13.26 6.31
N ALA A 82 -1.52 -14.02 5.36
CA ALA A 82 -1.89 -13.96 3.95
C ALA A 82 -3.35 -14.37 3.72
N SER A 83 -3.83 -15.41 4.40
CA SER A 83 -5.21 -15.89 4.25
C SER A 83 -6.25 -14.96 4.84
N VAL A 84 -5.98 -14.39 6.02
CA VAL A 84 -6.85 -13.39 6.65
C VAL A 84 -6.91 -12.13 5.80
N SER A 85 -5.75 -11.58 5.42
CA SER A 85 -5.69 -10.35 4.62
C SER A 85 -6.34 -10.50 3.24
N ALA A 86 -6.04 -11.56 2.48
CA ALA A 86 -6.66 -11.84 1.19
C ALA A 86 -8.15 -12.20 1.33
N GLY A 87 -8.54 -12.89 2.42
CA GLY A 87 -9.92 -13.21 2.75
C GLY A 87 -10.77 -11.97 3.01
N CYS A 88 -10.28 -11.05 3.86
CA CYS A 88 -10.92 -9.77 4.11
C CYS A 88 -11.08 -8.94 2.82
N PHE A 89 -10.02 -8.86 2.01
CA PHE A 89 -10.08 -8.17 0.72
C PHE A 89 -11.14 -8.78 -0.20
N THR A 90 -11.13 -10.11 -0.35
CA THR A 90 -12.11 -10.83 -1.18
C THR A 90 -13.54 -10.58 -0.72
N PHE A 91 -13.77 -10.64 0.60
CA PHE A 91 -15.08 -10.38 1.17
C PHE A 91 -15.55 -8.95 0.89
N LEU A 92 -14.71 -7.94 1.13
CA LEU A 92 -15.08 -6.55 0.89
C LEU A 92 -15.27 -6.27 -0.60
N VAL A 93 -14.39 -6.74 -1.47
CA VAL A 93 -14.50 -6.49 -2.91
C VAL A 93 -15.76 -7.13 -3.51
N SER A 94 -16.20 -8.28 -2.97
CA SER A 94 -17.44 -8.94 -3.40
C SER A 94 -18.70 -8.09 -3.16
N ARG A 95 -18.66 -7.14 -2.21
CA ARG A 95 -19.77 -6.21 -1.94
C ARG A 95 -19.99 -5.20 -3.07
N ASN A 96 -19.00 -5.03 -3.96
CA ASN A 96 -19.15 -4.22 -5.18
C ASN A 96 -19.80 -5.01 -6.33
N GLY A 97 -20.11 -6.30 -6.12
CA GLY A 97 -20.66 -7.22 -7.12
C GLY A 97 -19.70 -8.38 -7.45
N TYR A 98 -20.25 -9.51 -7.89
CA TYR A 98 -19.44 -10.71 -8.19
C TYR A 98 -18.42 -10.50 -9.32
N SER A 99 -18.65 -9.55 -10.23
CA SER A 99 -17.66 -9.18 -11.26
C SER A 99 -16.34 -8.68 -10.67
N HIS A 100 -16.37 -8.08 -9.47
CA HIS A 100 -15.16 -7.60 -8.78
C HIS A 100 -14.28 -8.71 -8.25
N LEU A 101 -14.77 -9.96 -8.19
CA LEU A 101 -13.91 -11.11 -7.91
C LEU A 101 -12.88 -11.35 -9.01
N ALA A 102 -13.05 -10.78 -10.21
CA ALA A 102 -11.99 -10.78 -11.23
C ALA A 102 -10.71 -10.05 -10.77
N ALA A 103 -10.78 -9.20 -9.73
CA ALA A 103 -9.59 -8.62 -9.09
C ALA A 103 -8.64 -9.69 -8.52
N LEU A 104 -9.17 -10.88 -8.17
CA LEU A 104 -8.37 -12.00 -7.66
C LEU A 104 -7.39 -12.56 -8.71
N LEU A 105 -7.63 -12.27 -10.00
CA LEU A 105 -6.76 -12.68 -11.12
C LEU A 105 -5.57 -11.73 -11.34
N SER A 106 -5.50 -10.61 -10.61
CA SER A 106 -4.44 -9.62 -10.75
C SER A 106 -3.09 -10.13 -10.25
N ALA A 107 -2.00 -9.67 -10.88
CA ALA A 107 -0.66 -9.86 -10.34
C ALA A 107 -0.52 -9.18 -8.98
N SER A 108 -1.23 -8.07 -8.75
CA SER A 108 -1.22 -7.35 -7.48
C SER A 108 -1.62 -8.21 -6.30
N LEU A 109 -2.74 -8.95 -6.39
CA LEU A 109 -3.13 -9.85 -5.30
C LEU A 109 -2.19 -11.04 -5.19
N LEU A 110 -1.78 -11.63 -6.32
CA LEU A 110 -0.84 -12.76 -6.32
C LEU A 110 0.44 -12.38 -5.58
N PHE A 111 1.07 -11.26 -5.93
CA PHE A 111 2.27 -10.75 -5.26
C PHE A 111 2.03 -10.41 -3.80
N ALA A 112 0.89 -9.81 -3.48
CA ALA A 112 0.55 -9.52 -2.10
C ALA A 112 0.50 -10.79 -1.24
N VAL A 113 0.00 -11.90 -1.79
CA VAL A 113 -0.01 -13.20 -1.10
C VAL A 113 1.39 -13.83 -1.10
N SER A 114 2.12 -13.80 -2.21
CA SER A 114 3.47 -14.37 -2.32
C SER A 114 4.48 -13.75 -1.37
N PHE A 115 4.45 -12.42 -1.22
CA PHE A 115 5.33 -11.69 -0.32
C PHE A 115 4.70 -11.34 1.02
N VAL A 116 3.46 -11.82 1.27
CA VAL A 116 2.73 -11.63 2.53
C VAL A 116 2.65 -10.14 2.92
N GLN A 117 2.17 -9.32 1.99
CA GLN A 117 2.18 -7.86 2.09
C GLN A 117 0.97 -7.30 2.85
N PHE A 118 1.10 -6.10 3.39
CA PHE A 118 -0.03 -5.32 3.94
C PHE A 118 -1.02 -4.81 2.89
N ALA A 119 -0.67 -4.87 1.59
CA ALA A 119 -1.48 -4.31 0.50
C ALA A 119 -2.97 -4.74 0.49
N PRO A 120 -3.36 -6.00 0.78
CA PRO A 120 -4.77 -6.39 0.85
C PRO A 120 -5.51 -5.70 2.00
N LEU A 121 -4.85 -5.50 3.15
CA LEU A 121 -5.42 -4.79 4.30
C LEU A 121 -5.49 -3.28 4.04
N LEU A 122 -4.52 -2.70 3.34
CA LEU A 122 -4.57 -1.31 2.88
C LEU A 122 -5.73 -1.10 1.89
N ALA A 123 -5.96 -2.05 0.98
CA ALA A 123 -7.13 -2.05 0.11
C ALA A 123 -8.44 -2.19 0.92
N CYS A 124 -8.46 -3.02 1.99
CA CYS A 124 -9.59 -3.08 2.91
C CYS A 124 -9.83 -1.73 3.61
N ALA A 125 -8.78 -1.00 4.01
CA ALA A 125 -8.89 0.32 4.63
C ALA A 125 -9.45 1.40 3.68
N ALA A 126 -9.24 1.26 2.37
CA ALA A 126 -9.90 2.10 1.37
C ALA A 126 -11.41 1.79 1.22
N MET A 127 -11.85 0.59 1.64
CA MET A 127 -13.24 0.13 1.55
C MET A 127 -14.00 0.12 2.87
N SER A 128 -13.31 0.21 4.01
CA SER A 128 -13.93 0.23 5.33
C SER A 128 -13.02 0.89 6.36
N PRO A 129 -13.53 1.84 7.17
CA PRO A 129 -12.72 2.51 8.19
C PRO A 129 -12.31 1.57 9.32
N ALA A 130 -12.95 0.40 9.47
CA ALA A 130 -12.58 -0.62 10.47
C ALA A 130 -11.15 -1.15 10.29
N PHE A 131 -10.57 -1.01 9.09
CA PHE A 131 -9.19 -1.39 8.81
C PHE A 131 -8.20 -0.21 8.94
N GLY A 132 -8.65 0.96 9.41
CA GLY A 132 -7.80 2.16 9.49
C GLY A 132 -6.55 2.02 10.36
N TRP A 133 -6.50 1.05 11.27
CA TRP A 133 -5.28 0.72 12.02
C TRP A 133 -4.08 0.39 11.12
N VAL A 134 -4.31 -0.15 9.91
CA VAL A 134 -3.23 -0.55 8.98
C VAL A 134 -2.45 0.65 8.43
N VAL A 135 -3.03 1.85 8.49
CA VAL A 135 -2.39 3.08 8.00
C VAL A 135 -1.06 3.32 8.69
N SER A 136 -0.99 3.11 10.01
CA SER A 136 0.26 3.26 10.78
C SER A 136 1.27 2.13 10.55
N CYS A 137 0.84 0.97 10.03
CA CYS A 137 1.74 -0.14 9.72
C CYS A 137 2.61 0.13 8.48
N LYS A 138 2.11 0.94 7.54
CA LYS A 138 2.85 1.32 6.33
C LYS A 138 2.56 2.79 5.98
N PRO A 139 3.13 3.77 6.71
CA PRO A 139 2.64 5.14 6.75
C PRO A 139 2.63 5.85 5.39
N ASN A 140 3.61 5.62 4.53
CA ASN A 140 3.62 6.19 3.18
C ASN A 140 2.41 5.75 2.34
N MET A 141 2.10 4.45 2.31
CA MET A 141 0.92 3.93 1.60
C MET A 141 -0.38 4.18 2.35
N GLY A 142 -0.33 4.10 3.68
CA GLY A 142 -1.45 4.34 4.59
C GLY A 142 -1.98 5.76 4.50
N LEU A 143 -1.10 6.77 4.47
CA LEU A 143 -1.49 8.17 4.28
C LEU A 143 -2.14 8.38 2.90
N ALA A 144 -1.63 7.72 1.85
CA ALA A 144 -2.30 7.73 0.56
C ALA A 144 -3.71 7.09 0.65
N VAL A 145 -3.86 5.99 1.39
CA VAL A 145 -5.18 5.36 1.63
C VAL A 145 -6.13 6.27 2.40
N LEU A 146 -5.68 7.05 3.38
CA LEU A 146 -6.57 7.99 4.10
C LEU A 146 -7.22 9.01 3.17
N SER A 147 -6.56 9.37 2.06
CA SER A 147 -7.15 10.25 1.05
C SER A 147 -8.41 9.66 0.39
N THR A 148 -8.64 8.34 0.48
CA THR A 148 -9.86 7.69 -0.03
C THR A 148 -11.07 7.87 0.87
N ALA A 149 -10.90 8.44 2.08
CA ALA A 149 -12.00 8.64 3.02
C ALA A 149 -13.18 9.36 2.36
N ARG A 150 -14.39 8.87 2.64
CA ARG A 150 -15.63 9.34 2.00
C ARG A 150 -16.37 10.37 2.84
N SER A 151 -16.10 10.43 4.14
CA SER A 151 -16.73 11.35 5.08
C SER A 151 -15.79 11.69 6.23
N ASN A 152 -16.12 12.74 7.00
CA ASN A 152 -15.38 13.09 8.22
C ASN A 152 -15.41 11.94 9.24
N LYS A 153 -16.55 11.24 9.38
CA LYS A 153 -16.69 10.09 10.27
C LYS A 153 -15.77 8.95 9.85
N TRP A 154 -15.70 8.63 8.55
CA TRP A 154 -14.79 7.62 8.03
C TRP A 154 -13.35 7.96 8.37
N LEU A 155 -12.93 9.19 8.05
CA LEU A 155 -11.58 9.67 8.32
C LEU A 155 -11.25 9.60 9.82
N ALA A 156 -12.16 10.07 10.67
CA ALA A 156 -11.98 10.08 12.12
C ALA A 156 -11.82 8.67 12.70
N VAL A 157 -12.66 7.71 12.29
CA VAL A 157 -12.54 6.31 12.73
C VAL A 157 -11.22 5.70 12.26
N SER A 158 -10.84 5.92 11.00
CA SER A 158 -9.58 5.39 10.49
C SER A 158 -8.38 5.93 11.27
N VAL A 159 -8.33 7.25 11.49
CA VAL A 159 -7.26 7.92 12.25
C VAL A 159 -7.25 7.45 13.71
N ALA A 160 -8.41 7.34 14.36
CA ALA A 160 -8.48 6.89 15.75
C ALA A 160 -7.89 5.48 15.93
N LEU A 161 -8.17 4.56 15.00
CA LEU A 161 -7.61 3.21 15.03
C LEU A 161 -6.10 3.20 14.76
N SER A 162 -5.60 4.04 13.84
CA SER A 162 -4.14 4.18 13.65
C SER A 162 -3.46 4.76 14.89
N VAL A 163 -4.05 5.79 15.50
CA VAL A 163 -3.53 6.43 16.72
C VAL A 163 -3.49 5.43 17.87
N ALA A 164 -4.53 4.60 18.05
CA ALA A 164 -4.53 3.55 19.06
C ALA A 164 -3.35 2.58 18.89
N LEU A 165 -3.04 2.18 17.65
CA LEU A 165 -1.91 1.29 17.37
C LEU A 165 -0.55 1.97 17.62
N VAL A 166 -0.43 3.25 17.28
CA VAL A 166 0.76 4.07 17.56
C VAL A 166 0.97 4.24 19.07
N LEU A 167 -0.08 4.52 19.83
CA LEU A 167 0.00 4.62 21.29
C LEU A 167 0.41 3.28 21.91
N GLY A 168 -0.15 2.17 21.42
CA GLY A 168 0.28 0.83 21.83
C GLY A 168 1.75 0.56 21.52
N SER A 169 2.26 1.07 20.40
CA SER A 169 3.67 0.88 20.03
C SER A 169 4.62 1.68 20.93
N PHE A 170 4.22 2.87 21.40
CA PHE A 170 4.97 3.62 22.41
C PHE A 170 5.06 2.90 23.75
N ALA A 171 4.01 2.19 24.15
CA ALA A 171 4.03 1.40 25.39
C ALA A 171 5.05 0.25 25.36
N LEU A 172 5.34 -0.30 24.16
CA LEU A 172 6.28 -1.41 23.99
C LEU A 172 7.72 -0.95 23.78
N GLN A 173 7.93 0.10 23.00
CA GLN A 173 9.28 0.62 22.74
C GLN A 173 9.25 2.15 22.54
N PRO A 174 9.35 2.97 23.59
CA PRO A 174 9.14 4.42 23.51
C PRO A 174 10.04 5.14 22.50
N THR A 175 11.26 4.63 22.26
CA THR A 175 12.24 5.23 21.36
C THR A 175 12.11 4.78 19.91
N TRP A 176 11.10 3.97 19.57
CA TRP A 176 10.91 3.42 18.23
C TRP A 176 10.88 4.46 17.11
N PRO A 177 10.30 5.69 17.27
CA PRO A 177 10.25 6.63 16.15
C PRO A 177 11.65 7.06 15.72
N MET A 178 12.57 7.27 16.66
CA MET A 178 13.94 7.67 16.36
C MET A 178 14.70 6.54 15.66
N ARG A 179 14.58 5.31 16.18
CA ARG A 179 15.20 4.11 15.58
C ARG A 179 14.68 3.83 14.17
N TRP A 180 13.38 3.99 13.97
CA TRP A 180 12.75 3.83 12.65
C TRP A 180 13.19 4.93 11.68
N LEU A 181 13.24 6.19 12.11
CA LEU A 181 13.73 7.30 11.28
C LEU A 181 15.19 7.10 10.87
N GLU A 182 16.04 6.61 11.78
CA GLU A 182 17.42 6.22 11.46
C GLU A 182 17.48 5.13 10.39
N ALA A 183 16.64 4.09 10.50
CA ALA A 183 16.59 3.00 9.53
C ALA A 183 16.18 3.47 8.13
N ILE A 184 15.14 4.31 8.01
CA ILE A 184 14.62 4.72 6.69
C ILE A 184 15.44 5.84 6.03
N ARG A 185 16.22 6.63 6.79
CA ARG A 185 17.07 7.69 6.23
C ARG A 185 18.12 7.17 5.24
N GLY A 186 18.55 5.92 5.39
CA GLY A 186 19.47 5.25 4.46
C GLY A 186 18.80 4.62 3.24
N GLY A 187 17.47 4.67 3.12
CA GLY A 187 16.74 3.99 2.04
C GLY A 187 16.68 4.82 0.75
N GLU A 188 17.62 4.62 -0.17
CA GLU A 188 17.71 5.36 -1.44
C GLU A 188 16.51 5.12 -2.38
N HIS A 189 15.82 3.99 -2.22
CA HIS A 189 14.73 3.56 -3.09
C HIS A 189 13.37 4.23 -2.80
N PHE A 190 13.27 5.05 -1.75
CA PHE A 190 12.05 5.76 -1.36
C PHE A 190 11.82 7.04 -2.18
N THR A 191 11.66 6.90 -3.50
CA THR A 191 11.44 8.03 -4.40
C THR A 191 9.96 8.19 -4.77
N PRO A 192 9.33 9.36 -4.52
CA PRO A 192 7.98 9.66 -4.99
C PRO A 192 7.85 9.53 -6.51
N TYR A 193 6.70 9.06 -6.99
CA TYR A 193 6.44 8.98 -8.43
C TYR A 193 6.50 10.35 -9.12
N ALA A 194 6.07 11.42 -8.46
CA ALA A 194 6.09 12.77 -9.00
C ALA A 194 7.49 13.25 -9.41
N LEU A 195 8.55 12.68 -8.81
CA LEU A 195 9.94 12.97 -9.15
C LEU A 195 10.50 12.07 -10.26
N ARG A 196 9.72 11.09 -10.72
CA ARG A 196 10.09 10.17 -11.80
C ARG A 196 9.51 10.68 -13.13
N PRO A 197 10.15 10.37 -14.28
CA PRO A 197 9.64 10.76 -15.60
C PRO A 197 8.16 10.39 -15.79
N GLY A 198 7.33 11.37 -16.13
CA GLY A 198 5.88 11.20 -16.34
C GLY A 198 5.05 11.00 -15.07
N GLY A 199 5.64 10.77 -13.90
CA GLY A 199 4.87 10.49 -12.68
C GLY A 199 4.16 11.71 -12.10
N ALA A 200 4.65 12.93 -12.37
CA ALA A 200 3.93 14.16 -12.03
C ALA A 200 2.55 14.26 -12.70
N LEU A 201 2.33 13.56 -13.82
CA LEU A 201 1.02 13.51 -14.50
C LEU A 201 -0.06 12.88 -13.62
N LEU A 202 0.31 12.02 -12.65
CA LEU A 202 -0.65 11.42 -11.72
C LEU A 202 -1.37 12.46 -10.85
N LEU A 203 -0.79 13.65 -10.65
CA LEU A 203 -1.44 14.77 -9.95
C LEU A 203 -2.66 15.30 -10.70
N LEU A 204 -2.76 15.07 -12.02
CA LEU A 204 -3.96 15.41 -12.80
C LEU A 204 -5.20 14.67 -12.29
N ALA A 205 -5.04 13.58 -11.54
CA ALA A 205 -6.15 12.90 -10.88
C ALA A 205 -6.95 13.84 -9.95
N LEU A 206 -6.33 14.91 -9.42
CA LEU A 206 -7.03 15.93 -8.62
C LEU A 206 -8.12 16.69 -9.40
N MET A 207 -8.11 16.66 -10.74
CA MET A 207 -9.24 17.14 -11.55
C MET A 207 -10.53 16.32 -11.34
N ARG A 208 -10.42 15.16 -10.69
CA ARG A 208 -11.50 14.25 -10.29
C ARG A 208 -11.49 13.99 -8.79
N TRP A 209 -11.08 14.97 -7.98
CA TRP A 209 -10.89 14.83 -6.54
C TRP A 209 -12.09 14.33 -5.74
N ARG A 210 -13.34 14.41 -6.23
CA ARG A 210 -14.50 13.79 -5.56
C ARG A 210 -14.47 12.26 -5.59
N ARG A 211 -13.67 11.66 -6.47
CA ARG A 211 -13.45 10.22 -6.57
C ARG A 211 -12.35 9.74 -5.61
N PRO A 212 -12.61 8.76 -4.72
CA PRO A 212 -11.61 8.21 -3.80
C PRO A 212 -10.34 7.70 -4.49
N GLU A 213 -10.47 6.98 -5.60
CA GLU A 213 -9.35 6.43 -6.36
C GLU A 213 -8.47 7.53 -6.98
N ALA A 214 -9.05 8.69 -7.28
CA ALA A 214 -8.33 9.82 -7.84
C ALA A 214 -7.49 10.54 -6.77
N ARG A 215 -8.06 10.70 -5.56
CA ARG A 215 -7.34 11.21 -4.39
C ARG A 215 -6.17 10.30 -4.03
N TRP A 216 -6.41 8.98 -4.02
CA TRP A 216 -5.36 8.01 -3.76
C TRP A 216 -4.24 8.07 -4.79
N LEU A 217 -4.55 8.12 -6.09
CA LEU A 217 -3.55 8.17 -7.14
C LEU A 217 -2.69 9.45 -7.05
N ALA A 218 -3.32 10.59 -6.76
CA ALA A 218 -2.61 11.84 -6.51
C ALA A 218 -1.73 11.76 -5.25
N ALA A 219 -2.25 11.21 -4.15
CA ALA A 219 -1.49 11.06 -2.91
C ALA A 219 -0.31 10.09 -3.09
N LEU A 220 -0.51 8.94 -3.73
CA LEU A 220 0.54 7.99 -4.09
C LEU A 220 1.66 8.68 -4.88
N SER A 221 1.30 9.62 -5.76
CA SER A 221 2.30 10.28 -6.60
C SER A 221 3.35 11.06 -5.79
N VAL A 222 2.98 11.62 -4.64
CA VAL A 222 3.86 12.44 -3.80
C VAL A 222 4.42 11.69 -2.59
N MET A 223 3.90 10.51 -2.27
CA MET A 223 4.38 9.71 -1.14
C MET A 223 5.69 8.98 -1.52
N PRO A 224 6.75 9.09 -0.70
CA PRO A 224 7.98 8.33 -0.93
C PRO A 224 7.73 6.85 -0.62
N GLY A 225 8.15 5.95 -1.50
CA GLY A 225 7.90 4.52 -1.32
C GLY A 225 8.61 3.67 -2.35
N THR A 226 8.78 2.39 -2.04
CA THR A 226 9.23 1.38 -2.98
C THR A 226 8.08 1.00 -3.91
N PRO A 227 8.21 1.19 -5.24
CA PRO A 227 7.29 0.67 -6.22
C PRO A 227 7.05 -0.83 -6.05
N GLY A 228 5.79 -1.23 -5.92
CA GLY A 228 5.39 -2.63 -5.83
C GLY A 228 4.06 -2.86 -6.53
N VAL A 229 3.97 -3.93 -7.33
CA VAL A 229 2.73 -4.23 -8.07
C VAL A 229 1.56 -4.52 -7.14
N GLN A 230 1.84 -5.03 -5.93
CA GLN A 230 0.84 -5.25 -4.89
C GLN A 230 0.09 -3.97 -4.49
N GLU A 231 0.74 -2.80 -4.57
CA GLU A 231 0.14 -1.53 -4.12
C GLU A 231 -1.00 -1.08 -5.03
N ALA A 232 -1.00 -1.53 -6.29
CA ALA A 232 -2.10 -1.27 -7.23
C ALA A 232 -3.41 -1.96 -6.85
N LEU A 233 -3.42 -2.83 -5.83
CA LEU A 233 -4.62 -3.52 -5.37
C LEU A 233 -5.74 -2.55 -4.94
N ILE A 234 -5.37 -1.35 -4.49
CA ILE A 234 -6.32 -0.28 -4.10
C ILE A 234 -7.17 0.18 -5.30
N LEU A 235 -6.66 0.11 -6.53
CA LEU A 235 -7.42 0.47 -7.73
C LEU A 235 -8.58 -0.49 -8.02
N PHE A 236 -8.60 -1.68 -7.43
CA PHE A 236 -9.71 -2.64 -7.54
C PHE A 236 -10.83 -2.41 -6.53
N THR A 237 -10.65 -1.49 -5.57
CA THR A 237 -11.59 -1.27 -4.46
C THR A 237 -12.84 -0.48 -4.86
N VAL A 238 -12.80 0.19 -6.02
CA VAL A 238 -13.89 1.05 -6.49
C VAL A 238 -14.81 0.32 -7.48
N PRO A 239 -16.12 0.61 -7.48
CA PRO A 239 -17.06 0.05 -8.44
C PRO A 239 -16.64 0.34 -9.89
N GLN A 240 -16.54 -0.73 -10.69
CA GLN A 240 -16.00 -0.74 -12.05
C GLN A 240 -16.68 -1.82 -12.89
N SER A 241 -16.66 -1.66 -14.20
CA SER A 241 -17.09 -2.73 -15.11
C SER A 241 -16.11 -3.91 -15.08
N LEU A 242 -16.60 -5.12 -15.39
CA LEU A 242 -15.75 -6.30 -15.52
C LEU A 242 -14.58 -6.07 -16.50
N ARG A 243 -14.84 -5.40 -17.64
CA ARG A 243 -13.82 -5.06 -18.63
C ARG A 243 -12.71 -4.19 -18.02
N SER A 244 -13.07 -3.18 -17.23
CA SER A 244 -12.09 -2.31 -16.56
C SER A 244 -11.23 -3.09 -15.56
N ILE A 245 -11.85 -3.97 -14.77
CA ILE A 245 -11.16 -4.83 -13.80
C ILE A 245 -10.19 -5.78 -14.49
N LEU A 246 -10.61 -6.43 -15.59
CA LEU A 246 -9.76 -7.34 -16.35
C LEU A 246 -8.59 -6.60 -17.02
N LEU A 247 -8.83 -5.43 -17.61
CA LEU A 247 -7.77 -4.61 -18.19
C LEU A 247 -6.74 -4.18 -17.13
N LEU A 248 -7.21 -3.78 -15.94
CA LEU A 248 -6.33 -3.44 -14.83
C LEU A 248 -5.53 -4.67 -14.35
N ALA A 249 -6.19 -5.83 -14.20
CA ALA A 249 -5.52 -7.08 -13.83
C ALA A 249 -4.44 -7.46 -14.84
N ILE A 250 -4.74 -7.40 -16.15
CA ILE A 250 -3.77 -7.64 -17.21
C ILE A 250 -2.62 -6.64 -17.14
N GLY A 251 -2.90 -5.35 -16.93
CA GLY A 251 -1.88 -4.32 -16.77
C GLY A 251 -0.91 -4.61 -15.61
N THR A 252 -1.41 -5.14 -14.49
CA THR A 252 -0.56 -5.54 -13.37
C THR A 252 0.36 -6.71 -13.71
N HIS A 253 -0.10 -7.66 -14.55
CA HIS A 253 0.75 -8.74 -15.06
C HIS A 253 1.83 -8.22 -16.01
N PHE A 254 1.49 -7.31 -16.93
CA PHE A 254 2.50 -6.68 -17.79
C PHE A 254 3.57 -5.94 -17.00
N ALA A 255 3.16 -5.13 -16.00
CA ALA A 255 4.10 -4.44 -15.13
C ALA A 255 5.03 -5.40 -14.39
N ASN A 256 4.49 -6.53 -13.90
CA ASN A 256 5.28 -7.56 -13.24
C ASN A 256 6.25 -8.28 -14.20
N PHE A 257 5.76 -8.77 -15.35
CA PHE A 257 6.59 -9.53 -16.28
C PHE A 257 7.72 -8.68 -16.89
N TRP A 258 7.50 -7.38 -17.04
CA TRP A 258 8.52 -6.44 -17.53
C TRP A 258 9.81 -6.45 -16.71
N VAL A 259 9.71 -6.65 -15.39
CA VAL A 259 10.87 -6.62 -14.47
C VAL A 259 11.31 -7.99 -13.97
N ARG A 260 10.67 -9.07 -14.42
CA ARG A 260 10.94 -10.42 -13.91
C ARG A 260 12.25 -11.08 -14.33
N PRO A 261 12.91 -10.73 -15.45
CA PRO A 261 14.30 -11.12 -15.67
C PRO A 261 15.17 -10.37 -14.66
N LEU A 262 15.30 -10.90 -13.44
CA LEU A 262 16.00 -10.22 -12.33
C LEU A 262 17.51 -10.12 -12.59
N ASP A 263 18.04 -11.06 -13.35
CA ASP A 263 19.44 -11.16 -13.80
C ASP A 263 19.87 -10.04 -14.75
N GLN A 264 18.91 -9.32 -15.34
CA GLN A 264 19.22 -8.20 -16.25
C GLN A 264 19.60 -6.91 -15.51
N PHE A 265 19.41 -6.83 -14.20
CA PHE A 265 19.67 -5.61 -13.42
C PHE A 265 21.01 -5.71 -12.67
N SER A 266 21.90 -4.77 -12.96
CA SER A 266 23.20 -4.64 -12.28
C SER A 266 23.08 -4.09 -10.86
N THR A 267 22.03 -3.32 -10.57
CA THR A 267 21.79 -2.74 -9.25
C THR A 267 20.32 -2.88 -8.81
N TRP A 268 20.11 -2.87 -7.49
CA TRP A 268 18.77 -2.82 -6.90
C TRP A 268 17.99 -1.58 -7.31
N MET A 269 18.65 -0.43 -7.44
CA MET A 269 18.00 0.82 -7.84
C MET A 269 17.52 0.79 -9.29
N ASP A 270 18.25 0.13 -10.19
CA ASP A 270 17.82 -0.04 -11.58
C ASP A 270 16.56 -0.91 -11.67
N TYR A 271 16.51 -2.00 -10.90
CA TYR A 271 15.32 -2.83 -10.77
C TYR A 271 14.12 -2.02 -10.26
N VAL A 272 14.30 -1.28 -9.17
CA VAL A 272 13.27 -0.42 -8.57
C VAL A 272 12.77 0.64 -9.54
N ASN A 273 13.68 1.34 -10.22
CA ASN A 273 13.34 2.40 -11.16
C ASN A 273 12.59 1.88 -12.39
N THR A 274 13.04 0.75 -12.94
CA THR A 274 12.38 0.09 -14.06
C THR A 274 10.99 -0.41 -13.66
N GLY A 275 10.85 -0.99 -12.46
CA GLY A 275 9.56 -1.41 -11.92
C GLY A 275 8.61 -0.24 -11.71
N ALA A 276 9.10 0.90 -11.25
CA ALA A 276 8.32 2.12 -11.15
C ALA A 276 7.76 2.55 -12.51
N MET A 277 8.62 2.57 -13.54
CA MET A 277 8.22 2.98 -14.89
C MET A 277 7.23 1.99 -15.52
N ALA A 278 7.41 0.69 -15.29
CA ALA A 278 6.46 -0.33 -15.73
C ALA A 278 5.09 -0.16 -15.07
N LEU A 279 5.04 0.08 -13.76
CA LEU A 279 3.78 0.37 -13.05
C LEU A 279 3.13 1.66 -13.55
N LEU A 280 3.93 2.70 -13.78
CA LEU A 280 3.44 3.96 -14.31
C LEU A 280 2.80 3.76 -15.69
N ALA A 281 3.50 3.06 -16.60
CA ALA A 281 3.06 2.85 -17.98
C ALA A 281 1.85 1.91 -18.10
N PHE A 282 1.86 0.78 -17.39
CA PHE A 282 0.86 -0.27 -17.58
C PHE A 282 -0.31 -0.22 -16.59
N VAL A 283 -0.16 0.49 -15.46
CA VAL A 283 -1.18 0.52 -14.39
C VAL A 283 -1.65 1.95 -14.13
N TYR A 284 -0.76 2.85 -13.74
CA TYR A 284 -1.17 4.15 -13.20
C TYR A 284 -1.60 5.17 -14.26
N LEU A 285 -0.91 5.28 -15.39
CA LEU A 285 -1.34 6.16 -16.50
C LEU A 285 -2.63 5.67 -17.17
N PRO A 286 -2.82 4.37 -17.47
CA PRO A 286 -4.12 3.88 -17.95
C PRO A 286 -5.25 4.14 -16.95
N SER A 287 -4.99 3.96 -15.65
CA SER A 287 -5.97 4.26 -14.59
C SER A 287 -6.27 5.75 -14.50
N LEU A 288 -5.26 6.62 -14.62
CA LEU A 288 -5.43 8.06 -14.69
C LEU A 288 -6.33 8.46 -15.85
N ILE A 289 -6.08 7.93 -17.06
CA ILE A 289 -6.91 8.19 -18.24
C ILE A 289 -8.36 7.75 -17.99
N ALA A 290 -8.56 6.55 -17.42
CA ALA A 290 -9.90 6.05 -17.08
C ALA A 290 -10.61 6.90 -16.01
N ILE A 291 -9.87 7.46 -15.04
CA ILE A 291 -10.39 8.40 -14.04
C ILE A 291 -10.80 9.72 -14.70
N LEU A 292 -9.93 10.32 -15.51
CA LEU A 292 -10.18 11.63 -16.14
C LEU A 292 -11.37 11.62 -17.11
N ARG A 293 -11.65 10.47 -17.75
CA ARG A 293 -12.81 10.28 -18.63
C ARG A 293 -14.16 10.20 -17.90
N ARG A 294 -14.16 10.05 -16.58
CA ARG A 294 -15.40 10.00 -15.76
C ARG A 294 -15.70 11.37 -15.16
N PRO A 295 -16.97 11.69 -14.83
CA PRO A 295 -17.31 12.96 -14.18
C PRO A 295 -16.69 13.08 -12.78
N ASN A 296 -16.45 14.31 -12.31
CA ASN A 296 -15.97 14.58 -10.95
C ASN A 296 -17.13 14.46 -9.96
N GLU A 297 -17.43 13.24 -9.52
CA GLU A 297 -18.54 12.90 -8.63
C GLU A 297 -18.05 11.94 -7.54
N GLY A 298 -18.78 11.87 -6.43
CA GLY A 298 -18.49 11.00 -5.31
C GLY A 298 -18.46 11.75 -3.98
N GLU A 299 -18.32 10.96 -2.91
CA GLU A 299 -18.28 11.44 -1.54
C GLU A 299 -16.86 11.85 -1.13
N ALA A 300 -16.78 12.93 -0.37
CA ALA A 300 -15.56 13.44 0.23
C ALA A 300 -15.83 13.98 1.65
N PRO A 301 -14.80 14.05 2.51
CA PRO A 301 -14.91 14.75 3.79
C PRO A 301 -15.34 16.20 3.57
N GLU A 302 -16.20 16.71 4.45
CA GLU A 302 -16.81 18.04 4.30
C GLU A 302 -15.76 19.16 4.30
N TRP A 303 -14.69 19.01 5.08
CA TRP A 303 -13.58 19.96 5.08
C TRP A 303 -12.89 20.06 3.72
N LEU A 304 -12.80 18.93 3.00
CA LEU A 304 -12.17 18.86 1.68
C LEU A 304 -13.06 19.50 0.62
N GLU A 305 -14.37 19.30 0.72
CA GLU A 305 -15.37 20.00 -0.11
C GLU A 305 -15.21 21.52 0.02
N VAL A 306 -15.19 22.02 1.26
CA VAL A 306 -15.02 23.46 1.54
C VAL A 306 -13.67 23.97 1.00
N ALA A 307 -12.59 23.24 1.23
CA ALA A 307 -11.26 23.63 0.76
C ALA A 307 -11.20 23.73 -0.77
N MET A 308 -11.71 22.73 -1.49
CA MET A 308 -11.68 22.69 -2.94
C MET A 308 -12.58 23.76 -3.58
N LEU A 309 -13.75 24.04 -2.99
CA LEU A 309 -14.61 25.14 -3.43
C LEU A 309 -13.94 26.51 -3.25
N ARG A 310 -13.23 26.72 -2.14
CA ARG A 310 -12.46 27.96 -1.90
C ARG A 310 -11.33 28.15 -2.91
N ILE A 311 -10.59 27.08 -3.21
CA ILE A 311 -9.54 27.09 -4.24
C ILE A 311 -10.13 27.43 -5.60
N GLY A 312 -11.23 26.78 -5.99
CA GLY A 312 -11.94 27.06 -7.25
C GLY A 312 -12.41 28.51 -7.36
N ALA A 313 -13.03 29.06 -6.31
CA ALA A 313 -13.46 30.45 -6.27
C ALA A 313 -12.27 31.43 -6.35
N GLY A 314 -11.13 31.10 -5.73
CA GLY A 314 -9.90 31.87 -5.83
C GLY A 314 -9.36 31.93 -7.26
N LEU A 315 -9.29 30.78 -7.94
CA LEU A 315 -8.83 30.68 -9.32
C LEU A 315 -9.75 31.43 -10.30
N ALA A 316 -11.07 31.35 -10.10
CA ALA A 316 -12.03 32.10 -10.92
C ALA A 316 -11.84 33.62 -10.80
N ARG A 317 -11.63 34.12 -9.58
CA ARG A 317 -11.33 35.55 -9.33
C ARG A 317 -9.99 35.99 -9.90
N ALA A 318 -8.96 35.15 -9.84
CA ALA A 318 -7.67 35.46 -10.45
C ALA A 318 -7.78 35.58 -11.97
N ARG A 319 -8.52 34.65 -12.60
CA ARG A 319 -8.77 34.68 -14.05
C ARG A 319 -9.56 35.92 -14.48
N SER A 320 -10.58 36.34 -13.72
CA SER A 320 -11.34 37.55 -14.05
C SER A 320 -10.48 38.82 -13.98
N ARG A 321 -9.54 38.90 -13.02
CA ARG A 321 -8.61 40.04 -12.91
C ARG A 321 -7.63 40.12 -14.08
N LEU A 322 -7.10 38.97 -14.52
CA LEU A 322 -6.20 38.89 -15.69
C LEU A 322 -6.92 39.21 -17.01
N ALA A 323 -8.22 38.96 -17.10
CA ALA A 323 -9.00 39.31 -18.29
C ALA A 323 -9.40 40.79 -18.35
N SER A 324 -9.29 41.51 -17.22
CA SER A 324 -9.58 42.95 -17.10
C SER A 324 -8.33 43.84 -17.15
N SER A 325 -7.14 43.26 -17.28
CA SER A 325 -5.84 43.93 -17.43
C SER A 325 -5.31 43.79 -18.84
#